data_AF-A0A8X8GE20-F1
#
_entry.id   AF-A0A8X8GE20-F1
#
_cell.length_a   1.000
_cell.length_b   1.000
_cell.length_c   1.000
_cell.angle_alpha   90.00
_cell.angle_beta   90.00
_cell.angle_gamma   90.00
#
_symmetry.space_group_name_H-M   'P 1'
#
loop_
_entity.id
_entity.type
_entity.pdbx_description
1 polymer ?
#
loop_
_entity_poly.entity_id
_entity_poly.type
_entity_poly.pdbx_seq_one_letter_code
_entity_poly.pdbx_strand_id
1 'polypeptide(L)'
;YRHLSPDMNSLVATGTGAAWAYSVLVLVAPAWFPLDARHVYFDSAAVVIAAVLAGKYLEGLAKGRTSSAIRKLAGLQAKTAHRLDANGIEQEVPVSRLRTGERIVVRPGER
;
A
#
# COMPACT_ATOMS: atom_id res chain seq x y z
N TYR A 1 2.16 22.50 3.94
CA TYR A 1 3.64 22.52 3.81
C TYR A 1 4.32 22.44 5.17
N ARG A 2 4.30 21.26 5.84
CA ARG A 2 4.94 21.09 7.18
C ARG A 2 5.91 19.90 7.23
N HIS A 3 6.38 19.43 6.07
CA HIS A 3 7.53 18.56 5.95
C HIS A 3 8.37 19.09 4.78
N LEU A 4 9.59 19.56 5.06
CA LEU A 4 10.58 20.06 4.09
C LEU A 4 11.21 18.90 3.28
N SER A 5 10.41 17.91 2.92
CA SER A 5 10.83 16.72 2.19
C SER A 5 10.00 16.65 0.91
N PRO A 6 10.46 17.28 -0.18
CA PRO A 6 9.75 17.23 -1.45
C PRO A 6 9.70 15.77 -1.94
N ASP A 7 8.52 15.17 -1.82
CA ASP A 7 8.24 13.84 -2.36
C ASP A 7 7.58 13.97 -3.75
N MET A 8 7.53 12.89 -4.53
CA MET A 8 6.94 12.82 -5.88
C MET A 8 5.56 13.50 -5.95
N ASN A 9 4.71 13.27 -4.93
CA ASN A 9 3.37 13.88 -4.87
C ASN A 9 3.42 15.42 -4.77
N SER A 10 4.45 15.98 -4.13
CA SER A 10 4.61 17.44 -3.98
C SER A 10 4.97 18.10 -5.30
N LEU A 11 5.81 17.45 -6.11
CA LEU A 11 6.16 17.94 -7.46
C LEU A 11 4.94 17.90 -8.38
N VAL A 12 4.23 16.77 -8.40
CA VAL A 12 3.02 16.60 -9.23
C VAL A 12 1.94 17.61 -8.83
N ALA A 13 1.69 17.78 -7.53
CA ALA A 13 0.69 18.74 -7.04
C ALA A 13 1.06 20.18 -7.39
N THR A 14 2.33 20.55 -7.26
CA THR A 14 2.79 21.91 -7.60
C THR A 14 2.68 22.17 -9.10
N GLY A 15 3.13 21.24 -9.96
CA GLY A 15 3.08 21.41 -11.42
C GLY A 15 1.66 21.44 -11.98
N THR A 16 0.83 20.48 -11.59
CA THR A 16 -0.57 20.39 -12.06
C THR A 16 -1.43 21.52 -11.48
N GLY A 17 -1.17 21.91 -10.22
CA GLY A 17 -1.81 23.06 -9.58
C GLY A 17 -1.46 24.39 -10.25
N ALA A 18 -0.18 24.59 -10.60
CA ALA A 18 0.25 25.78 -11.34
C ALA A 18 -0.39 25.85 -12.73
N ALA A 19 -0.39 24.74 -13.48
CA ALA A 19 -1.02 24.66 -14.80
C ALA A 19 -2.53 24.95 -14.74
N TRP A 20 -3.23 24.40 -13.74
CA TRP A 20 -4.65 24.65 -13.53
C TRP A 20 -4.93 26.11 -13.15
N ALA A 21 -4.21 26.66 -12.17
CA ALA A 21 -4.38 28.05 -11.73
C ALA A 21 -4.10 29.05 -12.86
N TYR A 22 -3.03 28.83 -13.63
CA TYR A 22 -2.73 29.62 -14.82
C TYR A 22 -3.88 29.57 -15.83
N SER A 23 -4.38 28.37 -16.13
CA SER A 23 -5.49 28.18 -17.08
C SER A 23 -6.76 28.88 -16.63
N VAL A 24 -7.06 28.88 -15.32
CA VAL A 24 -8.18 29.61 -14.74
C VAL A 24 -8.00 31.12 -14.89
N LEU A 25 -6.80 31.65 -14.62
CA LEU A 25 -6.52 33.08 -14.77
C LEU A 25 -6.66 33.53 -16.22
N VAL A 26 -6.14 32.74 -17.18
CA VAL A 26 -6.30 32.99 -18.61
C VAL A 26 -7.78 32.97 -19.03
N LEU A 27 -8.58 32.06 -18.47
CA LEU A 27 -10.01 31.93 -18.77
C LEU A 27 -10.84 33.10 -18.21
N VAL A 28 -10.60 33.50 -16.96
CA VAL A 28 -11.41 34.49 -16.24
C VAL A 28 -10.95 35.92 -16.50
N ALA A 29 -9.64 36.14 -16.69
CA ALA A 29 -9.04 37.45 -16.91
C ALA A 29 -8.12 37.46 -18.16
N PRO A 30 -8.62 37.14 -19.36
CA PRO A 30 -7.79 37.04 -20.57
C PRO A 30 -7.10 38.35 -20.94
N ALA A 31 -7.69 39.50 -20.57
CA ALA A 31 -7.12 40.82 -20.83
C ALA A 31 -5.79 41.07 -20.11
N TRP A 32 -5.47 40.33 -19.05
CA TRP A 32 -4.20 40.43 -18.32
C TRP A 32 -3.05 39.72 -19.06
N PHE A 33 -3.36 38.96 -20.11
CA PHE A 33 -2.39 38.18 -20.86
C PHE A 33 -2.29 38.69 -22.31
N PRO A 34 -1.08 38.78 -22.89
CA PRO A 34 -0.88 38.97 -24.32
C PRO A 34 -1.61 37.89 -25.12
N LEU A 35 -2.06 38.20 -26.34
CA LEU A 35 -2.81 37.26 -27.20
C LEU A 35 -2.08 35.92 -27.37
N ASP A 36 -0.77 35.95 -27.58
CA ASP A 36 0.08 34.77 -27.79
C ASP A 36 0.25 33.91 -26.53
N ALA A 37 -0.11 34.44 -25.35
CA ALA A 37 0.03 33.76 -24.07
C ALA A 37 -1.31 33.26 -23.51
N ARG A 38 -2.41 33.26 -24.29
CA ARG A 38 -3.74 32.84 -23.80
C ARG A 38 -4.03 31.35 -23.98
N HIS A 39 -3.00 30.51 -23.85
CA HIS A 39 -3.16 29.06 -23.93
C HIS A 39 -3.64 28.50 -22.59
N VAL A 40 -4.62 27.60 -22.61
CA VAL A 40 -5.09 26.88 -21.41
C VAL A 40 -4.50 25.47 -21.38
N TYR A 41 -4.14 25.01 -20.19
CA TYR A 41 -3.43 23.76 -19.92
C TYR A 41 -4.26 22.80 -19.05
N PHE A 42 -5.59 22.96 -19.02
CA PHE A 42 -6.48 22.05 -18.29
C PHE A 42 -6.29 20.59 -18.71
N ASP A 43 -6.17 20.34 -20.02
CA ASP A 43 -5.96 19.00 -20.57
C ASP A 43 -4.59 18.44 -20.16
N SER A 44 -3.53 19.25 -20.25
CA SER A 44 -2.20 18.85 -19.81
C SER A 44 -2.17 18.49 -18.32
N ALA A 45 -2.83 19.27 -17.47
CA ALA A 45 -2.95 18.97 -16.04
C ALA A 45 -3.72 17.66 -15.79
N ALA A 46 -4.83 17.46 -16.51
CA ALA A 46 -5.64 16.24 -16.41
C ALA A 46 -4.85 14.99 -16.83
N VAL A 47 -4.11 15.04 -17.94
CA VAL A 47 -3.28 13.94 -18.45
C VAL A 47 -2.20 13.56 -17.44
N VAL A 48 -1.49 14.54 -16.87
CA VAL A 48 -0.45 14.28 -15.87
C VAL A 48 -1.04 13.62 -14.61
N ILE A 49 -2.16 14.15 -14.09
CA ILE A 49 -2.84 13.56 -12.94
C ILE A 49 -3.27 12.13 -13.25
N ALA A 50 -3.91 11.89 -14.40
CA ALA A 50 -4.36 10.57 -14.81
C ALA A 50 -3.20 9.57 -14.91
N ALA A 51 -2.08 9.95 -15.53
CA ALA A 51 -0.90 9.10 -15.66
C ALA A 51 -0.29 8.72 -14.29
N VAL A 52 -0.19 9.68 -13.37
CA VAL A 52 0.31 9.41 -12.01
C VAL A 52 -0.61 8.47 -11.24
N LEU A 53 -1.93 8.68 -11.32
CA LEU A 53 -2.91 7.81 -10.69
C LEU A 53 -2.87 6.39 -11.28
N ALA A 54 -2.75 6.28 -12.61
CA ALA A 54 -2.61 5.01 -13.29
C ALA A 54 -1.35 4.25 -12.83
N GLY A 55 -0.21 4.95 -12.72
CA GLY A 55 1.03 4.37 -12.18
C GLY A 55 0.87 3.84 -10.76
N LYS A 56 0.27 4.64 -9.87
CA LYS A 56 0.01 4.22 -8.47
C LYS A 56 -0.96 3.03 -8.39
N TYR A 57 -1.94 2.98 -9.28
CA TYR A 57 -2.87 1.85 -9.37
C TYR A 57 -2.15 0.55 -9.78
N LEU A 58 -1.32 0.61 -10.83
CA LEU A 58 -0.52 -0.53 -11.27
C LEU A 58 0.48 -0.99 -10.20
N GLU A 59 1.09 -0.05 -9.48
CA GLU A 59 1.97 -0.33 -8.35
C GLU A 59 1.22 -1.07 -7.23
N GLY A 60 0.01 -0.65 -6.89
CA GLY A 60 -0.87 -1.32 -5.94
C GLY A 60 -1.20 -2.75 -6.35
N LEU A 61 -1.54 -2.96 -7.63
CA LEU A 61 -1.80 -4.29 -8.19
C LEU A 61 -0.57 -5.21 -8.08
N ALA A 62 0.62 -4.69 -8.36
CA ALA A 62 1.86 -5.46 -8.27
C ALA A 62 2.18 -5.87 -6.83
N LYS A 63 2.06 -4.94 -5.86
CA LYS A 63 2.35 -5.20 -4.44
C LYS A 63 1.37 -6.16 -3.78
N GLY A 64 0.11 -6.20 -4.23
CA GLY A 64 -0.92 -7.10 -3.68
C GLY A 64 -0.53 -8.58 -3.76
N ARG A 65 0.16 -9.00 -4.83
CA ARG A 65 0.56 -10.39 -5.07
C ARG A 65 1.60 -10.89 -4.05
N THR A 66 2.64 -10.12 -3.76
CA THR A 66 3.67 -10.50 -2.78
C THR A 66 3.13 -10.61 -1.36
N SER A 67 2.24 -9.68 -0.99
CA SER A 67 1.66 -9.64 0.37
C SER A 67 0.74 -10.84 0.63
N SER A 68 0.10 -11.39 -0.41
CA SER A 68 -0.71 -12.61 -0.32
C SER A 68 0.12 -13.86 0.00
N ALA A 69 1.33 -13.98 -0.55
CA ALA A 69 2.21 -15.12 -0.31
C ALA A 69 2.74 -15.13 1.13
N ILE A 70 3.12 -13.96 1.65
CA ILE A 70 3.52 -13.81 3.05
C ILE A 70 2.36 -14.14 3.99
N ARG A 71 1.14 -13.66 3.69
CA ARG A 71 -0.06 -14.01 4.47
C ARG A 71 -0.35 -15.51 4.45
N LYS A 72 -0.18 -16.19 3.32
CA LYS A 72 -0.31 -17.65 3.24
C LYS A 72 0.71 -18.34 4.14
N LEU A 73 1.99 -17.92 4.11
CA LEU A 73 3.02 -18.49 4.98
C LEU A 73 2.70 -18.28 6.48
N ALA A 74 2.29 -17.07 6.87
CA ALA A 74 1.89 -16.78 8.25
C ALA A 74 0.67 -17.61 8.71
N GLY A 75 -0.23 -17.97 7.77
CA GLY A 75 -1.39 -18.81 8.05
C GLY A 75 -1.09 -20.30 8.18
N LEU A 76 0.11 -20.77 7.81
CA LEU A 76 0.50 -22.18 7.93
C LEU A 76 0.95 -22.56 9.35
N GLN A 77 1.15 -21.60 10.25
CA GLN A 77 1.60 -21.85 11.61
C GLN A 77 0.49 -22.53 12.44
N ALA A 78 0.81 -23.67 13.05
CA ALA A 78 -0.08 -24.38 13.94
C ALA A 78 -0.44 -23.50 15.15
N LYS A 79 -1.74 -23.47 15.50
CA LYS A 79 -2.25 -22.67 16.62
C LYS A 79 -2.31 -23.47 17.91
N THR A 80 -2.51 -24.78 17.79
CA THR A 80 -2.59 -25.74 18.89
C THR A 80 -1.62 -26.90 18.64
N ALA A 81 -1.23 -27.56 19.72
CA ALA A 81 -0.38 -28.73 19.70
C ALA A 81 -0.85 -29.71 20.78
N HIS A 82 -0.68 -31.00 20.53
CA HIS A 82 -1.00 -32.05 21.51
C HIS A 82 0.20 -32.28 22.41
N ARG A 83 0.13 -31.83 23.66
CA ARG A 83 1.18 -32.04 24.67
C ARG A 83 0.92 -33.33 25.43
N LEU A 84 1.98 -34.10 25.67
CA LEU A 84 1.95 -35.28 26.53
C LEU A 84 2.39 -34.88 27.95
N ASP A 85 1.54 -35.12 28.94
CA ASP A 85 1.88 -34.86 30.35
C ASP A 85 2.74 -35.99 30.96
N ALA A 86 3.18 -35.80 32.21
CA ALA A 86 4.00 -36.78 32.93
C ALA A 86 3.29 -38.12 33.19
N ASN A 87 1.95 -38.15 33.10
CA ASN A 87 1.11 -39.33 33.28
C ASN A 87 0.82 -40.04 31.93
N GLY A 88 1.31 -39.49 30.81
CA GLY A 88 1.08 -40.02 29.47
C GLY A 88 -0.25 -39.60 28.85
N ILE A 89 -0.96 -38.63 29.42
CA ILE A 89 -2.23 -38.13 28.91
C ILE A 89 -1.97 -37.04 27.86
N GLU A 90 -2.65 -37.14 26.73
CA GLU A 90 -2.63 -36.16 25.64
C GLU A 90 -3.58 -34.99 25.95
N GLN A 91 -3.07 -33.75 25.87
CA GLN A 91 -3.86 -32.54 26.03
C GLN A 91 -3.57 -31.55 24.91
N GLU A 92 -4.63 -31.06 24.26
CA GLU A 92 -4.51 -30.01 23.26
C GLU A 92 -4.28 -28.65 23.96
N VAL A 93 -3.16 -28.00 23.64
CA VAL A 93 -2.78 -26.71 24.22
C VAL A 93 -2.38 -25.72 23.13
N PRO A 94 -2.60 -24.41 23.32
CA PRO A 94 -2.07 -23.39 22.41
C PRO A 94 -0.55 -23.47 22.32
N VAL A 95 0.02 -23.32 21.12
CA VAL A 95 1.48 -23.35 20.92
C VAL A 95 2.20 -22.30 21.77
N SER A 96 1.54 -21.17 22.07
CA SER A 96 2.06 -20.12 22.95
C SER A 96 2.24 -20.54 24.41
N ARG A 97 1.65 -21.66 24.84
CA ARG A 97 1.79 -22.21 26.20
C ARG A 97 2.83 -23.32 26.29
N LEU A 98 3.40 -23.76 25.16
CA LEU A 98 4.44 -24.78 25.13
C LEU A 98 5.76 -24.25 25.67
N ARG A 99 6.51 -25.10 26.35
CA ARG A 99 7.86 -24.81 26.85
C ARG A 99 8.89 -25.75 26.24
N THR A 100 10.11 -25.26 26.10
CA THR A 100 11.25 -26.09 25.64
C THR A 100 11.44 -27.28 26.57
N GLY A 101 11.47 -28.49 26.00
CA GLY A 101 11.63 -29.74 26.74
C GLY A 101 10.32 -30.52 26.98
N GLU A 102 9.16 -29.97 26.61
CA GLU A 102 7.89 -30.71 26.65
C GLU A 102 7.78 -31.73 25.49
N ARG A 103 7.13 -32.86 25.75
CA ARG A 103 6.85 -33.89 24.74
C ARG A 103 5.54 -33.54 24.03
N ILE A 104 5.56 -33.58 22.70
CA ILE A 104 4.38 -33.37 21.86
C ILE A 104 4.11 -34.60 21.01
N VAL A 105 2.83 -34.81 20.71
CA VAL A 105 2.35 -35.84 19.78
C VAL A 105 1.98 -35.13 18.48
N VAL A 106 2.49 -35.63 17.36
CA VAL A 106 2.17 -35.13 16.02
C VAL A 106 1.60 -36.29 15.23
N ARG A 107 0.33 -36.21 14.86
CA ARG A 107 -0.32 -37.28 14.09
C ARG A 107 0.02 -37.14 12.60
N PRO A 108 -0.01 -38.24 11.82
CA PRO A 108 0.21 -38.16 10.38
C PRO A 108 -0.80 -37.20 9.73
N GLY A 109 -0.29 -36.12 9.12
CA GLY A 109 -1.10 -35.08 8.47
C GLY A 109 -1.40 -33.85 9.34
N GLU A 110 -1.05 -33.86 10.64
CA GLU A 110 -1.02 -32.66 11.47
C GLU A 110 0.26 -31.84 11.19
N ARG A 111 0.21 -30.55 11.54
CA ARG A 111 1.29 -29.57 11.35
C ARG A 111 1.73 -29.00 12.68
#